data_AF-A0A1F8L6L6-F1
#
_entry.id   AF-A0A1F8L6L6-F1
#
_cell.length_a   1.000
_cell.length_b   1.000
_cell.length_c   1.000
_cell.angle_alpha   90.00
_cell.angle_beta   90.00
_cell.angle_gamma   90.00
#
_symmetry.space_group_name_H-M   'P 1'
#
loop_
_entity.id
_entity.type
_entity.pdbx_description
1 polymer ?
#
loop_
_entity_poly.entity_id
_entity_poly.type
_entity_poly.pdbx_seq_one_letter_code
_entity_poly.pdbx_strand_id
1 'polypeptide(L)'
;MEKKFLIAGVFLVLIIVSGLWLSRTARPLNVLALTVHKLIAVGGVALLVITLYRQHQAMPLTSIQIAVSVTTLVLFLALIVTGGLLSTAKTWPALVLKIHQVVPTIIILSTAVNLYLLLGRKA
;
A
#
# COMPACT_ATOMS: atom_id res chain seq x y z
N MET A 1 -16.85 12.51 -1.61
CA MET A 1 -16.28 11.15 -1.49
C MET A 1 -15.09 10.98 -2.41
N GLU A 2 -15.22 11.39 -3.67
CA GLU A 2 -14.22 11.32 -4.75
C GLU A 2 -12.82 11.82 -4.38
N LYS A 3 -12.70 12.99 -3.74
CA LYS A 3 -11.40 13.57 -3.36
C LYS A 3 -10.54 12.61 -2.51
N LYS A 4 -11.14 11.84 -1.61
CA LYS A 4 -10.41 10.90 -0.73
C LYS A 4 -9.83 9.72 -1.52
N PHE A 5 -10.58 9.25 -2.51
CA PHE A 5 -10.15 8.16 -3.39
C PHE A 5 -9.07 8.62 -4.38
N LEU A 6 -9.17 9.85 -4.88
CA LEU A 6 -8.09 10.48 -5.65
C LEU A 6 -6.80 10.57 -4.82
N ILE A 7 -6.89 11.03 -3.57
CA ILE A 7 -5.72 11.08 -2.67
C ILE A 7 -5.14 9.68 -2.46
N ALA A 8 -5.96 8.66 -2.19
CA ALA A 8 -5.46 7.29 -2.04
C ALA A 8 -4.74 6.77 -3.30
N GLY A 9 -5.29 7.07 -4.49
CA GLY A 9 -4.65 6.75 -5.77
C GLY A 9 -3.30 7.46 -5.94
N VAL A 10 -3.22 8.74 -5.59
CA VAL A 10 -1.95 9.50 -5.62
C VAL A 10 -0.92 8.87 -4.69
N PHE A 11 -1.30 8.52 -3.45
CA PHE A 11 -0.40 7.84 -2.51
C PHE A 11 0.12 6.52 -3.09
N LEU A 12 -0.75 5.72 -3.72
CA LEU A 12 -0.37 4.45 -4.36
C LEU A 12 0.61 4.66 -5.53
N VAL A 13 0.40 5.68 -6.35
CA VAL A 13 1.35 6.00 -7.43
C VAL A 13 2.68 6.46 -6.86
N LEU A 14 2.67 7.35 -5.86
CA LEU A 14 3.88 7.88 -5.24
C LEU A 14 4.72 6.79 -4.57
N ILE A 15 4.11 5.84 -3.84
CA ILE A 15 4.85 4.73 -3.22
C ILE A 15 5.49 3.83 -4.28
N ILE A 16 4.79 3.51 -5.38
CA ILE A 16 5.32 2.66 -6.46
C ILE A 16 6.47 3.36 -7.18
N VAL A 17 6.27 4.61 -7.60
CA VAL A 17 7.29 5.37 -8.35
C VAL A 17 8.54 5.59 -7.51
N SER A 18 8.38 5.96 -6.24
CA SER A 18 9.52 6.12 -5.33
C SER A 18 10.24 4.79 -5.06
N GLY A 19 9.50 3.67 -4.94
CA GLY A 19 10.10 2.34 -4.79
C GLY A 19 10.89 1.90 -6.02
N LEU A 20 10.36 2.12 -7.21
CA LEU A 20 11.06 1.86 -8.47
C LEU A 20 12.32 2.72 -8.61
N TRP A 21 12.24 4.00 -8.23
CA TRP A 21 13.42 4.86 -8.22
C TRP A 21 14.49 4.36 -7.25
N LEU A 22 14.11 4.00 -6.02
CA LEU A 22 15.03 3.41 -5.04
C LEU A 22 15.68 2.11 -5.55
N SER A 23 14.95 1.27 -6.28
CA SER A 23 15.48 0.02 -6.85
C SER A 23 16.58 0.23 -7.90
N ARG A 24 16.64 1.42 -8.51
CA ARG A 24 17.65 1.79 -9.52
C ARG A 24 18.84 2.55 -8.91
N THR A 25 18.78 2.86 -7.62
CA THR A 25 19.82 3.62 -6.93
C THR A 25 20.90 2.66 -6.43
N ALA A 26 22.17 3.00 -6.64
CA ALA A 26 23.28 2.23 -6.08
C ALA A 26 23.25 2.26 -4.54
N ARG A 27 23.77 1.22 -3.90
CA ARG A 27 23.97 1.21 -2.44
C ARG A 27 25.23 2.05 -2.09
N PRO A 28 25.25 2.74 -0.94
CA PRO A 28 24.22 2.80 0.09
C PRO A 28 23.01 3.67 -0.32
N LEU A 29 21.81 3.26 0.08
CA LEU A 29 20.58 3.99 -0.23
C LEU A 29 20.58 5.36 0.45
N ASN A 30 20.07 6.37 -0.25
CA ASN A 30 19.85 7.69 0.34
C ASN A 30 18.80 7.59 1.46
N VAL A 31 19.20 7.93 2.69
CA VAL A 31 18.36 7.81 3.89
C VAL A 31 17.09 8.66 3.80
N LEU A 32 17.19 9.86 3.22
CA LEU A 32 16.03 10.74 3.05
C LEU A 32 15.03 10.14 2.06
N ALA A 33 15.50 9.69 0.89
CA ALA A 33 14.63 9.07 -0.11
C ALA A 33 13.93 7.80 0.44
N LEU A 34 14.68 6.98 1.18
CA LEU A 34 14.13 5.79 1.84
C LEU A 34 13.09 6.14 2.91
N THR A 35 13.36 7.17 3.72
CA THR A 35 12.44 7.64 4.76
C THR A 35 11.15 8.16 4.14
N VAL A 36 11.25 8.99 3.09
CA VAL A 36 10.09 9.51 2.36
C VAL A 36 9.24 8.37 1.78
N HIS A 37 9.86 7.40 1.10
CA HIS A 37 9.14 6.23 0.56
C HIS A 37 8.36 5.47 1.65
N LYS A 38 8.98 5.22 2.81
CA LYS A 38 8.33 4.53 3.95
C LYS A 38 7.19 5.36 4.55
N LEU A 39 7.37 6.67 4.70
CA LEU A 39 6.33 7.55 5.23
C LEU A 39 5.13 7.66 4.28
N ILE A 40 5.36 7.70 2.97
CA ILE A 40 4.28 7.63 1.98
C ILE A 40 3.53 6.30 2.13
N ALA A 41 4.25 5.18 2.29
CA ALA A 41 3.63 3.87 2.49
C ALA A 41 2.74 3.82 3.73
N VAL A 42 3.28 4.22 4.88
CA VAL A 42 2.55 4.24 6.15
C VAL A 42 1.36 5.20 6.08
N GLY A 43 1.55 6.39 5.51
CA GLY A 43 0.47 7.36 5.32
C GLY A 43 -0.66 6.84 4.43
N GLY A 44 -0.32 6.13 3.34
CA GLY A 44 -1.29 5.51 2.45
C GLY A 44 -2.12 4.42 3.16
N VAL A 45 -1.47 3.55 3.94
CA VAL A 45 -2.15 2.52 4.73
C VAL A 45 -3.03 3.15 5.81
N ALA A 46 -2.54 4.16 6.54
CA ALA A 46 -3.31 4.87 7.55
C ALA A 46 -4.57 5.51 6.95
N LEU A 47 -4.45 6.18 5.80
CA LEU A 47 -5.58 6.77 5.09
C LEU A 47 -6.61 5.71 4.67
N LEU A 48 -6.15 4.55 4.18
CA LEU A 48 -7.03 3.43 3.82
C LEU A 48 -7.80 2.93 5.04
N VAL A 49 -7.12 2.65 6.16
CA VAL A 49 -7.76 2.18 7.40
C VAL A 49 -8.79 3.19 7.92
N ILE A 50 -8.44 4.48 7.98
CA ILE A 50 -9.37 5.53 8.41
C ILE A 50 -10.59 5.60 7.47
N THR A 51 -10.37 5.46 6.16
CA THR A 51 -11.46 5.48 5.17
C THR A 51 -12.39 4.30 5.36
N LEU A 52 -11.85 3.09 5.54
CA LEU A 52 -12.63 1.88 5.79
C LEU A 52 -13.43 1.95 7.09
N TYR A 53 -12.80 2.43 8.17
CA TYR A 53 -13.47 2.63 9.45
C TYR A 53 -14.66 3.59 9.31
N ARG A 54 -14.43 4.76 8.70
CA ARG A 54 -15.50 5.75 8.49
C ARG A 54 -16.62 5.23 7.58
N GLN A 55 -16.26 4.47 6.54
CA GLN A 55 -17.22 3.85 5.64
C GLN A 55 -18.08 2.79 6.34
N HIS A 56 -17.48 1.99 7.22
CA HIS A 56 -18.17 0.99 8.04
C HIS A 56 -19.13 1.65 9.05
N GLN A 57 -18.71 2.73 9.70
CA GLN A 57 -19.56 3.47 10.65
C GLN A 57 -20.75 4.15 9.96
N ALA A 58 -20.60 4.61 8.72
CA ALA A 58 -21.70 5.23 7.97
C ALA A 58 -22.70 4.19 7.46
N MET A 59 -22.21 3.05 6.98
CA MET A 59 -23.01 1.91 6.57
C MET A 59 -22.17 0.64 6.72
N PRO A 60 -22.64 -0.42 7.38
CA PRO A 60 -21.85 -1.64 7.57
C PRO A 60 -21.31 -2.20 6.25
N LEU A 61 -20.03 -2.59 6.24
CA LEU A 61 -19.40 -3.19 5.07
C LEU A 61 -19.92 -4.61 4.88
N THR A 62 -20.13 -5.02 3.64
CA THR A 62 -20.49 -6.42 3.33
C THR A 62 -19.28 -7.34 3.57
N SER A 63 -19.52 -8.63 3.73
CA SER A 63 -18.45 -9.62 3.92
C SER A 63 -17.41 -9.58 2.80
N ILE A 64 -17.83 -9.35 1.55
CA ILE A 64 -16.93 -9.22 0.38
C ILE A 64 -16.06 -7.96 0.51
N GLN A 65 -16.65 -6.81 0.89
CA GLN A 65 -15.90 -5.57 1.10
C GLN A 65 -14.88 -5.70 2.22
N ILE A 66 -15.25 -6.37 3.32
CA ILE A 66 -14.34 -6.66 4.43
C ILE A 66 -13.20 -7.57 3.96
N ALA A 67 -13.50 -8.67 3.27
CA ALA A 67 -12.50 -9.62 2.78
C ALA A 67 -11.47 -8.93 1.88
N VAL A 68 -11.93 -8.19 0.85
CA VAL A 68 -11.04 -7.44 -0.07
C VAL A 68 -10.21 -6.40 0.69
N SER A 69 -10.81 -5.71 1.65
CA SER A 69 -10.12 -4.70 2.45
C SER A 69 -9.02 -5.31 3.33
N VAL A 70 -9.32 -6.41 4.02
CA VAL A 70 -8.36 -7.13 4.86
C VAL A 70 -7.22 -7.68 4.01
N THR A 71 -7.53 -8.30 2.86
CA THR A 71 -6.51 -8.78 1.91
C THR A 71 -5.60 -7.63 1.47
N THR A 72 -6.18 -6.48 1.10
CA THR A 72 -5.41 -5.30 0.68
C THR A 72 -4.47 -4.83 1.80
N LEU A 73 -4.95 -4.76 3.05
CA LEU A 73 -4.14 -4.37 4.21
C LEU A 73 -3.01 -5.35 4.49
N VAL A 74 -3.27 -6.65 4.44
CA VAL A 74 -2.25 -7.69 4.63
C VAL A 74 -1.15 -7.59 3.57
N LEU A 75 -1.51 -7.35 2.31
CA LEU A 75 -0.52 -7.16 1.25
C LEU A 75 0.35 -5.92 1.48
N PHE A 76 -0.24 -4.80 1.91
CA PHE A 76 0.52 -3.61 2.27
C PHE A 76 1.47 -3.87 3.45
N LEU A 77 1.00 -4.58 4.49
CA LEU A 77 1.84 -4.94 5.63
C LEU A 77 3.00 -5.83 5.19
N ALA A 78 2.77 -6.81 4.32
CA ALA A 78 3.83 -7.64 3.74
C ALA A 78 4.87 -6.78 2.99
N LEU A 79 4.45 -5.76 2.24
CA LEU A 79 5.38 -4.83 1.59
C LEU A 79 6.16 -3.97 2.57
N ILE A 80 5.52 -3.47 3.62
CA ILE A 80 6.20 -2.65 4.65
C ILE A 80 7.26 -3.49 5.36
N VAL A 81 6.91 -4.72 5.76
CA VAL A 81 7.85 -5.65 6.40
C VAL A 81 9.00 -5.97 5.45
N THR A 82 8.73 -6.45 4.24
CA THR A 82 9.79 -6.80 3.28
C THR A 82 10.65 -5.61 2.89
N GLY A 83 10.08 -4.42 2.70
CA GLY A 83 10.83 -3.18 2.44
C GLY A 83 11.69 -2.77 3.63
N GLY A 84 11.18 -2.92 4.86
CA GLY A 84 11.94 -2.73 6.09
C GLY A 84 13.13 -3.68 6.20
N LEU A 85 12.93 -4.96 5.90
CA LEU A 85 14.01 -5.96 5.87
C LEU A 85 15.08 -5.61 4.81
N LEU A 86 14.67 -5.29 3.57
CA LEU A 86 15.59 -4.97 2.47
C LEU A 86 16.37 -3.66 2.68
N SER A 87 15.88 -2.79 3.57
CA SER A 87 16.54 -1.55 3.96
C SER A 87 17.74 -1.74 4.88
N THR A 88 17.91 -2.92 5.50
CA THR A 88 19.01 -3.15 6.43
C THR A 88 20.31 -3.46 5.69
N ALA A 89 21.43 -3.38 6.41
CA ALA A 89 22.73 -3.83 5.89
C ALA A 89 22.83 -5.37 5.78
N LYS A 90 21.86 -6.11 6.32
CA LYS A 90 21.86 -7.58 6.33
C LYS A 90 21.39 -8.12 4.98
N THR A 91 21.99 -9.24 4.56
CA THR A 91 21.51 -10.02 3.43
C THR A 91 20.28 -10.85 3.83
N TRP A 92 19.22 -10.74 3.04
CA TRP A 92 17.98 -11.51 3.21
C TRP A 92 17.82 -12.51 2.06
N PRO A 93 17.06 -13.61 2.25
CA PRO A 93 16.77 -14.54 1.18
C PRO A 93 16.16 -13.83 -0.05
N ALA A 94 16.49 -14.31 -1.25
CA ALA A 94 15.98 -13.75 -2.51
C ALA A 94 14.44 -13.68 -2.56
N LEU A 95 13.77 -14.55 -1.81
CA LEU A 95 12.32 -14.55 -1.63
C LEU A 95 11.80 -13.21 -1.08
N VAL A 96 12.49 -12.57 -0.12
CA VAL A 96 12.07 -11.27 0.44
C VAL A 96 12.03 -10.20 -0.63
N LEU A 97 13.06 -10.16 -1.49
CA LEU A 97 13.12 -9.24 -2.62
C LEU A 97 12.03 -9.55 -3.65
N LYS A 98 11.82 -10.83 -4.00
CA LYS A 98 10.78 -11.22 -4.94
C LYS A 98 9.38 -10.86 -4.47
N ILE A 99 9.08 -11.05 -3.18
CA ILE A 99 7.82 -10.60 -2.59
C ILE A 99 7.68 -9.08 -2.75
N HIS A 100 8.71 -8.30 -2.38
CA HIS A 100 8.68 -6.85 -2.47
C HIS A 100 8.55 -6.31 -3.91
N GLN A 101 8.96 -7.10 -4.92
CA GLN A 101 8.85 -6.75 -6.33
C GLN A 101 7.52 -7.16 -6.97
N VAL A 102 6.93 -8.28 -6.56
CA VAL A 102 5.72 -8.86 -7.19
C VAL A 102 4.43 -8.38 -6.51
N VAL A 103 4.42 -8.33 -5.18
CA VAL A 103 3.25 -7.91 -4.40
C VAL A 103 2.73 -6.50 -4.75
N PRO A 104 3.55 -5.49 -5.15
CA PRO A 104 3.01 -4.19 -5.54
C PRO A 104 1.99 -4.29 -6.69
N THR A 105 2.21 -5.16 -7.68
CA THR A 105 1.27 -5.36 -8.79
C THR A 105 -0.07 -5.92 -8.30
N ILE A 106 -0.03 -6.85 -7.35
CA ILE A 106 -1.23 -7.42 -6.72
C ILE A 106 -1.96 -6.35 -5.90
N ILE A 107 -1.22 -5.48 -5.21
CA ILE A 107 -1.80 -4.35 -4.46
C ILE A 107 -2.53 -3.38 -5.38
N ILE A 108 -2.01 -3.08 -6.58
CA ILE A 108 -2.70 -2.20 -7.54
C ILE A 108 -4.08 -2.77 -7.85
N LEU A 109 -4.15 -4.05 -8.21
CA LEU A 109 -5.41 -4.72 -8.54
C LEU A 109 -6.35 -4.77 -7.32
N SER A 110 -5.84 -5.21 -6.16
CA SER A 110 -6.64 -5.31 -4.94
C SER A 110 -7.17 -3.95 -4.50
N THR A 111 -6.35 -2.90 -4.59
CA THR A 111 -6.77 -1.53 -4.26
C THR A 111 -7.82 -1.05 -5.25
N ALA A 112 -7.64 -1.27 -6.56
CA ALA A 112 -8.62 -0.88 -7.57
C ALA A 112 -9.99 -1.56 -7.34
N VAL A 113 -10.00 -2.87 -7.05
CA VAL A 113 -11.23 -3.60 -6.70
C VAL A 113 -11.85 -3.03 -5.43
N ASN A 114 -11.04 -2.76 -4.39
CA ASN A 114 -11.54 -2.18 -3.15
C ASN A 114 -12.18 -0.81 -3.38
N LEU A 115 -11.52 0.06 -4.14
CA LEU A 115 -12.05 1.38 -4.49
C LEU A 115 -13.36 1.29 -5.28
N TYR A 116 -13.44 0.39 -6.26
CA TYR A 116 -14.65 0.15 -7.04
C TYR A 116 -15.82 -0.28 -6.15
N LEU A 117 -15.59 -1.24 -5.26
CA LEU A 117 -16.62 -1.75 -4.33
C LEU A 117 -17.07 -0.69 -3.31
N LEU A 118 -16.19 0.23 -2.91
CA LEU A 118 -16.50 1.31 -1.97
C LEU A 118 -17.19 2.50 -2.64
N LEU A 119 -16.84 2.81 -3.89
CA LEU A 119 -17.47 3.88 -4.68
C LEU A 119 -18.87 3.53 -5.17
N GLY A 120 -19.11 2.26 -5.52
CA GLY A 120 -20.41 1.77 -5.98
C GLY A 120 -21.47 1.64 -4.88
N ARG A 121 -21.15 2.01 -3.63
CA ARG A 121 -22.09 1.95 -2.51
C ARG A 121 -23.15 3.04 -2.67
N LYS A 122 -24.39 2.65 -2.92
CA LYS A 122 -25.55 3.53 -2.76
C LYS A 122 -25.85 3.61 -1.26
N ALA A 123 -25.91 4.84 -0.74
CA ALA A 123 -26.38 5.11 0.62
C ALA A 123 -27.90 4.92 0.70
#